data_AF-A0A1V0U2J9-F1
#
_entry.id   AF-A0A1V0U2J9-F1
#
_cell.length_a   1.000
_cell.length_b   1.000
_cell.length_c   1.000
_cell.angle_alpha   90.00
_cell.angle_beta   90.00
_cell.angle_gamma   90.00
#
_symmetry.space_group_name_H-M   'P 1'
#
loop_
_entity.id
_entity.type
_entity.pdbx_description
1 polymer ?
#
loop_
_entity_poly.entity_id
_entity_poly.type
_entity_poly.pdbx_seq_one_letter_code
_entity_poly.pdbx_strand_id
1 'polypeptide(L)'
;MIRRGAPALLSAAALVTGGLVFASQSSAFATTQTATHTASPAASTVQTHRLCSQPSKPGYMACQAEVRTDITPQMSLGRHDTPKGFGPSDLQAAYKLPKDGGKDATVAIVDANDDPNAEKDLAAYRSQYGLPECSTSNGCFKKIDQDGGKNYPSPDAGWAGEISLDVDMVSAACPSCKILLVEAKSANMDDLGAAVNQAVKQGAKYVSNSYGGGEEAADTASDDKYFKHPGVAITVSSGDSGYGVEYPAASQYVTAVGGTSLKKDSSTRGYSESVWGTSAGGEGAGSGCSKYDAKPSWQKDNGCAKRTVADVAAVADPATGLAVYDTYQAKGWNVYGGTSASSPFIAGVYALAGAPGSGDVPASYPYGHPDKLNDVTDGSNGSCGNYQCQAGKGYDGPTGLGTPNGVAAFTK
;
A
#
# COMPACT_ATOMS: atom_id res chain seq x y z
N MET A 1 -54.62 -89.00 -43.62
CA MET A 1 -55.66 -88.36 -44.43
C MET A 1 -56.28 -87.20 -43.65
N ILE A 2 -56.05 -85.98 -44.15
CA ILE A 2 -56.92 -84.77 -44.21
C ILE A 2 -57.95 -84.49 -43.08
N ARG A 3 -57.71 -83.33 -42.41
CA ARG A 3 -58.60 -82.22 -41.91
C ARG A 3 -59.83 -82.56 -41.04
N ARG A 4 -60.16 -81.80 -39.99
CA ARG A 4 -60.52 -80.35 -39.84
C ARG A 4 -60.43 -80.00 -38.33
N GLY A 5 -60.34 -78.78 -37.80
CA GLY A 5 -60.41 -77.39 -38.25
C GLY A 5 -60.11 -76.47 -37.04
N ALA A 6 -59.73 -75.21 -37.30
CA ALA A 6 -59.29 -74.17 -36.34
C ALA A 6 -60.44 -73.20 -35.97
N PRO A 7 -60.24 -71.99 -35.37
CA PRO A 7 -59.19 -71.46 -34.48
C PRO A 7 -59.75 -70.66 -33.26
N ALA A 8 -58.89 -70.22 -32.32
CA ALA A 8 -59.03 -68.92 -31.65
C ALA A 8 -57.68 -68.45 -31.05
N LEU A 9 -57.28 -67.25 -31.48
CA LEU A 9 -56.16 -66.40 -31.03
C LEU A 9 -56.51 -65.77 -29.65
N LEU A 10 -55.65 -65.19 -28.80
CA LEU A 10 -54.34 -64.53 -28.95
C LEU A 10 -53.68 -64.40 -27.55
N SER A 11 -52.38 -64.21 -27.57
CA SER A 11 -51.37 -64.23 -26.49
C SER A 11 -51.55 -63.26 -25.32
N ALA A 12 -51.05 -63.66 -24.14
CA ALA A 12 -50.45 -62.76 -23.15
C ALA A 12 -49.37 -63.51 -22.35
N ALA A 13 -48.14 -63.00 -22.38
CA ALA A 13 -47.00 -63.51 -21.65
C ALA A 13 -46.89 -62.83 -20.27
N ALA A 14 -46.65 -63.61 -19.21
CA ALA A 14 -46.32 -63.09 -17.88
C ALA A 14 -45.12 -63.87 -17.31
N LEU A 15 -43.99 -63.17 -17.16
CA LEU A 15 -42.79 -63.65 -16.49
C LEU A 15 -42.76 -63.18 -15.02
N VAL A 16 -43.06 -64.12 -14.13
CA VAL A 16 -42.28 -64.59 -12.96
C VAL A 16 -41.23 -63.65 -12.30
N THR A 17 -41.55 -63.36 -11.03
CA THR A 17 -40.73 -63.22 -9.80
C THR A 17 -39.82 -62.03 -9.53
N GLY A 18 -39.94 -61.51 -8.29
CA GLY A 18 -38.86 -60.82 -7.58
C GLY A 18 -39.39 -59.99 -6.41
N GLY A 19 -39.32 -60.53 -5.19
CA GLY A 19 -39.74 -59.85 -3.97
C GLY A 19 -38.93 -58.57 -3.72
N LEU A 20 -39.64 -57.48 -3.42
CA LEU A 20 -39.09 -56.19 -3.03
C LEU A 20 -38.67 -56.22 -1.57
N VAL A 21 -37.35 -56.17 -1.33
CA VAL A 21 -36.78 -55.72 -0.06
C VAL A 21 -36.76 -54.19 -0.10
N PHE A 22 -37.53 -53.55 0.76
CA PHE A 22 -37.42 -52.10 0.99
C PHE A 22 -36.14 -51.82 1.78
N ALA A 23 -35.03 -51.60 1.08
CA ALA A 23 -33.92 -50.85 1.62
C ALA A 23 -34.25 -49.36 1.48
N SER A 24 -34.47 -48.67 2.59
CA SER A 24 -34.54 -47.21 2.63
C SER A 24 -33.19 -46.64 2.22
N GLN A 25 -33.04 -46.30 0.94
CA GLN A 25 -31.97 -45.42 0.50
C GLN A 25 -32.24 -44.05 1.12
N SER A 26 -31.50 -43.71 2.17
CA SER A 26 -31.33 -42.32 2.57
C SER A 26 -30.62 -41.62 1.43
N SER A 27 -31.39 -41.01 0.54
CA SER A 27 -30.89 -40.00 -0.39
C SER A 27 -30.31 -38.88 0.47
N ALA A 28 -28.99 -38.93 0.69
CA ALA A 28 -28.25 -37.75 1.11
C ALA A 28 -28.35 -36.77 -0.06
N PHE A 29 -29.38 -35.92 -0.02
CA PHE A 29 -29.37 -34.70 -0.79
C PHE A 29 -28.14 -33.93 -0.31
N ALA A 30 -27.09 -33.93 -1.14
CA ALA A 30 -26.08 -32.90 -1.07
C ALA A 30 -26.83 -31.60 -1.33
N THR A 31 -27.27 -30.93 -0.26
CA THR A 31 -27.59 -29.51 -0.31
C THR A 31 -26.32 -28.84 -0.75
N THR A 32 -26.23 -28.53 -2.04
CA THR A 32 -25.43 -27.42 -2.53
C THR A 32 -25.91 -26.22 -1.72
N GLN A 33 -25.22 -25.93 -0.61
CA GLN A 33 -25.24 -24.60 -0.05
C GLN A 33 -24.68 -23.72 -1.17
N THR A 34 -25.57 -23.11 -1.94
CA THR A 34 -25.26 -21.85 -2.56
C THR A 34 -24.86 -20.95 -1.41
N ALA A 35 -23.54 -20.80 -1.22
CA ALA A 35 -23.00 -19.69 -0.48
C ALA A 35 -23.58 -18.46 -1.16
N THR A 36 -24.63 -17.90 -0.55
CA THR A 36 -25.04 -16.55 -0.84
C THR A 36 -23.84 -15.73 -0.43
N HIS A 37 -23.00 -15.37 -1.41
CA HIS A 37 -22.11 -14.24 -1.29
C HIS A 37 -23.03 -13.08 -0.95
N THR A 38 -23.17 -12.78 0.33
CA THR A 38 -23.60 -11.46 0.76
C THR A 38 -22.59 -10.53 0.11
N ALA A 39 -23.02 -9.86 -0.97
CA ALA A 39 -22.28 -8.77 -1.53
C ALA A 39 -21.85 -7.90 -0.35
N SER A 40 -20.54 -7.73 -0.21
CA SER A 40 -19.99 -6.75 0.71
C SER A 40 -20.78 -5.45 0.45
N PRO A 41 -21.33 -4.79 1.49
CA PRO A 41 -22.04 -3.54 1.28
C PRO A 41 -21.11 -2.66 0.45
N ALA A 42 -21.62 -2.13 -0.68
CA ALA A 42 -20.86 -1.23 -1.53
C ALA A 42 -20.10 -0.27 -0.63
N ALA A 43 -18.76 -0.25 -0.75
CA ALA A 43 -17.94 0.68 0.00
C ALA A 43 -18.62 2.04 -0.10
N SER A 44 -18.96 2.66 1.03
CA SER A 44 -19.54 3.99 1.01
C SER A 44 -18.58 4.85 0.18
N THR A 45 -19.02 5.30 -0.98
CA THR A 45 -18.17 6.06 -1.90
C THR A 45 -17.89 7.41 -1.24
N VAL A 46 -16.78 7.46 -0.54
CA VAL A 46 -16.33 8.68 0.10
C VAL A 46 -15.87 9.66 -0.97
N GLN A 47 -16.08 10.94 -0.74
CA GLN A 47 -15.64 11.95 -1.71
C GLN A 47 -14.18 12.29 -1.43
N THR A 48 -13.32 12.07 -2.43
CA THR A 48 -11.89 12.34 -2.34
C THR A 48 -11.45 13.31 -3.43
N HIS A 49 -10.25 13.86 -3.26
CA HIS A 49 -9.56 14.69 -4.24
C HIS A 49 -8.06 14.39 -4.15
N ARG A 50 -7.40 14.20 -5.30
CA ARG A 50 -5.94 14.06 -5.37
C ARG A 50 -5.27 15.40 -5.16
N LEU A 51 -4.29 15.47 -4.26
CA LEU A 51 -3.66 16.75 -3.94
C LEU A 51 -2.80 17.28 -5.10
N CYS A 52 -2.07 16.40 -5.78
CA CYS A 52 -1.25 16.79 -6.93
C CYS A 52 -1.99 16.66 -8.27
N SER A 53 -1.67 17.57 -9.16
CA SER A 53 -2.07 17.47 -10.57
C SER A 53 -1.38 16.28 -11.22
N GLN A 54 -2.12 15.52 -12.03
CA GLN A 54 -1.57 14.40 -12.79
C GLN A 54 -0.47 14.87 -13.75
N PRO A 55 0.57 14.04 -14.00
CA PRO A 55 1.64 14.41 -14.91
C PRO A 55 1.10 14.65 -16.32
N SER A 56 1.46 15.78 -16.91
CA SER A 56 1.04 16.16 -18.27
C SER A 56 2.08 15.85 -19.35
N LYS A 57 3.26 15.34 -18.96
CA LYS A 57 4.38 15.03 -19.85
C LYS A 57 5.27 13.92 -19.29
N PRO A 58 5.95 13.15 -20.18
CA PRO A 58 7.03 12.22 -19.85
C PRO A 58 8.02 12.73 -18.80
N GLY A 59 8.45 11.84 -17.90
CA GLY A 59 9.47 12.11 -16.87
C GLY A 59 9.04 13.06 -15.74
N TYR A 60 7.75 13.40 -15.62
CA TYR A 60 7.19 14.13 -14.49
C TYR A 60 6.35 13.20 -13.63
N MET A 61 6.38 13.44 -12.32
CA MET A 61 5.67 12.68 -11.32
C MET A 61 4.53 13.50 -10.72
N ALA A 62 3.56 12.81 -10.13
CA ALA A 62 2.58 13.40 -9.24
C ALA A 62 2.66 12.71 -7.89
N CYS A 63 2.47 13.48 -6.83
CA CYS A 63 2.25 12.92 -5.51
C CYS A 63 0.92 12.15 -5.47
N GLN A 64 0.82 11.14 -4.60
CA GLN A 64 -0.31 10.21 -4.53
C GLN A 64 -1.14 10.42 -3.25
N ALA A 65 -1.11 11.59 -2.60
CA ALA A 65 -1.99 11.87 -1.49
C ALA A 65 -3.43 12.12 -1.96
N GLU A 66 -4.39 11.41 -1.36
CA GLU A 66 -5.82 11.63 -1.56
C GLU A 66 -6.48 12.18 -0.30
N VAL A 67 -7.08 13.37 -0.39
CA VAL A 67 -7.81 14.00 0.74
C VAL A 67 -9.30 13.74 0.65
N ARG A 68 -9.93 13.48 1.79
CA ARG A 68 -11.40 13.45 1.94
C ARG A 68 -12.00 14.85 1.89
N THR A 69 -12.94 15.08 0.98
CA THR A 69 -13.59 16.39 0.77
C THR A 69 -14.97 16.51 1.43
N ASP A 70 -15.56 15.39 1.85
CA ASP A 70 -16.81 15.31 2.60
C ASP A 70 -16.63 15.49 4.12
N ILE A 71 -15.39 15.65 4.59
CA ILE A 71 -15.04 15.93 5.97
C ILE A 71 -14.53 17.36 6.08
N THR A 72 -15.19 18.17 6.92
CA THR A 72 -14.73 19.54 7.20
C THR A 72 -13.43 19.52 8.00
N PRO A 73 -12.35 20.17 7.53
CA PRO A 73 -11.10 20.26 8.27
C PRO A 73 -11.25 21.02 9.59
N GLN A 74 -10.48 20.65 10.60
CA GLN A 74 -10.55 21.27 11.93
C GLN A 74 -9.18 21.78 12.39
N MET A 75 -9.05 23.10 12.56
CA MET A 75 -7.80 23.72 13.00
C MET A 75 -7.38 23.30 14.41
N SER A 76 -8.36 23.07 15.27
CA SER A 76 -8.15 22.68 16.67
C SER A 76 -9.26 21.75 17.09
N LEU A 77 -8.93 20.84 18.01
CA LEU A 77 -9.84 19.85 18.55
C LEU A 77 -10.16 20.19 20.01
N GLY A 78 -11.31 19.72 20.50
CA GLY A 78 -11.58 19.75 21.93
C GLY A 78 -10.53 18.93 22.70
N ARG A 79 -10.30 19.25 23.97
CA ARG A 79 -9.28 18.62 24.83
C ARG A 79 -9.35 17.07 24.86
N HIS A 80 -10.52 16.50 24.59
CA HIS A 80 -10.78 15.06 24.62
C HIS A 80 -11.14 14.48 23.25
N ASP A 81 -11.13 15.29 22.20
CA ASP A 81 -11.45 14.85 20.85
C ASP A 81 -10.20 14.28 20.20
N THR A 82 -10.37 13.14 19.52
CA THR A 82 -9.34 12.58 18.65
C THR A 82 -9.57 13.09 17.23
N PRO A 83 -8.50 13.35 16.45
CA PRO A 83 -8.64 13.57 15.03
C PRO A 83 -9.43 12.44 14.36
N LYS A 84 -10.12 12.75 13.26
CA LYS A 84 -10.76 11.72 12.44
C LYS A 84 -9.69 10.93 11.67
N GLY A 85 -9.94 9.65 11.46
CA GLY A 85 -8.98 8.73 10.82
C GLY A 85 -8.11 8.00 11.83
N PHE A 86 -7.30 7.06 11.35
CA PHE A 86 -6.34 6.35 12.20
C PHE A 86 -5.16 7.26 12.59
N GLY A 87 -4.75 7.15 13.85
CA GLY A 87 -3.55 7.81 14.38
C GLY A 87 -2.41 6.82 14.70
N PRO A 88 -1.29 7.30 15.25
CA PRO A 88 -0.11 6.49 15.55
C PRO A 88 -0.38 5.24 16.38
N SER A 89 -1.18 5.35 17.44
CA SER A 89 -1.50 4.22 18.32
C SER A 89 -2.33 3.15 17.62
N ASP A 90 -3.22 3.55 16.70
CA ASP A 90 -4.00 2.61 15.90
C ASP A 90 -3.08 1.84 14.95
N LEU A 91 -2.18 2.53 14.25
CA LEU A 91 -1.28 1.92 13.27
C LEU A 91 -0.23 1.02 13.94
N GLN A 92 0.32 1.43 15.08
CA GLN A 92 1.23 0.60 15.86
C GLN A 92 0.54 -0.68 16.34
N ALA A 93 -0.72 -0.60 16.77
CA ALA A 93 -1.50 -1.77 17.17
C ALA A 93 -1.84 -2.66 15.97
N ALA A 94 -2.35 -2.08 14.88
CA ALA A 94 -2.73 -2.79 13.67
C ALA A 94 -1.58 -3.59 13.07
N TYR A 95 -0.37 -3.01 13.07
CA TYR A 95 0.82 -3.59 12.46
C TYR A 95 1.81 -4.20 13.47
N LYS A 96 1.42 -4.28 14.74
CA LYS A 96 2.23 -4.83 15.86
C LYS A 96 3.64 -4.25 15.90
N LEU A 97 3.76 -2.96 15.65
CA LEU A 97 5.06 -2.29 15.66
C LEU A 97 5.61 -2.22 17.10
N PRO A 98 6.93 -2.40 17.28
CA PRO A 98 7.56 -2.15 18.57
C PRO A 98 7.39 -0.66 18.93
N LYS A 99 7.16 -0.39 20.22
CA LYS A 99 7.00 0.98 20.74
C LYS A 99 8.33 1.74 20.81
N ASP A 100 9.42 1.00 20.90
CA ASP A 100 10.78 1.51 21.01
C ASP A 100 11.61 1.03 19.81
N GLY A 101 12.60 1.82 19.40
CA GLY A 101 13.46 1.52 18.24
C GLY A 101 13.74 2.76 17.40
N GLY A 102 14.66 2.67 16.45
CA GLY A 102 14.87 3.74 15.45
C GLY A 102 15.46 5.07 15.95
N LYS A 103 15.82 5.22 17.24
CA LYS A 103 16.37 6.48 17.80
C LYS A 103 17.59 7.05 17.07
N ASP A 104 18.40 6.17 16.48
CA ASP A 104 19.62 6.52 15.75
C ASP A 104 19.40 6.50 14.23
N ALA A 105 18.18 6.17 13.78
CA ALA A 105 17.80 6.16 12.38
C ALA A 105 17.31 7.54 11.92
N THR A 106 17.71 7.90 10.70
CA THR A 106 17.14 9.02 9.96
C THR A 106 16.33 8.45 8.81
N VAL A 107 15.03 8.71 8.80
CA VAL A 107 14.15 8.44 7.68
C VAL A 107 14.10 9.71 6.84
N ALA A 108 14.50 9.61 5.58
CA ALA A 108 14.38 10.70 4.63
C ALA A 108 13.06 10.62 3.88
N ILE A 109 12.46 11.77 3.62
CA ILE A 109 11.31 11.96 2.75
C ILE A 109 11.79 12.81 1.57
N VAL A 110 11.50 12.36 0.36
CA VAL A 110 11.81 13.08 -0.88
C VAL A 110 10.52 13.47 -1.55
N ASP A 111 10.30 14.76 -1.71
CA ASP A 111 9.12 15.33 -2.36
C ASP A 111 9.51 16.51 -3.24
N ALA A 112 8.65 16.92 -4.17
CA ALA A 112 8.88 18.10 -4.99
C ALA A 112 8.24 19.35 -4.39
N ASN A 113 8.80 20.52 -4.72
CA ASN A 113 8.33 21.82 -4.23
C ASN A 113 8.44 21.97 -2.70
N ASP A 114 8.02 23.12 -2.20
CA ASP A 114 8.22 23.51 -0.79
C ASP A 114 6.93 23.38 0.02
N ASP A 115 7.03 22.78 1.21
CA ASP A 115 6.09 22.97 2.32
C ASP A 115 6.68 23.94 3.38
N PRO A 116 6.29 25.22 3.35
CA PRO A 116 6.75 26.19 4.35
C PRO A 116 6.35 25.88 5.79
N ASN A 117 5.31 25.07 6.02
CA ASN A 117 4.76 24.80 7.34
C ASN A 117 5.15 23.43 7.92
N ALA A 118 5.87 22.58 7.18
CA ALA A 118 6.18 21.20 7.56
C ALA A 118 6.60 21.02 9.04
N GLU A 119 7.57 21.78 9.55
CA GLU A 119 8.04 21.65 10.94
C GLU A 119 6.97 22.06 11.97
N LYS A 120 6.20 23.12 11.66
CA LYS A 120 5.14 23.62 12.55
C LYS A 120 3.98 22.64 12.61
N ASP A 121 3.60 22.07 11.47
CA ASP A 121 2.48 21.15 11.36
C ASP A 121 2.84 19.78 11.98
N LEU A 122 4.07 19.30 11.75
CA LEU A 122 4.65 18.16 12.46
C LEU A 122 4.61 18.33 13.98
N ALA A 123 4.93 19.52 14.50
CA ALA A 123 4.87 19.80 15.92
C ALA A 123 3.44 19.71 16.48
N ALA A 124 2.44 20.19 15.73
CA ALA A 124 1.04 20.09 16.11
C ALA A 124 0.56 18.63 16.12
N TYR A 125 0.90 17.86 15.07
CA TYR A 125 0.58 16.44 15.00
C TYR A 125 1.16 15.65 16.18
N ARG A 126 2.47 15.81 16.41
CA ARG A 126 3.18 15.07 17.46
C ARG A 126 2.70 15.44 18.85
N SER A 127 2.38 16.72 19.08
CA SER A 127 1.79 17.19 20.34
C SER A 127 0.42 16.57 20.60
N GLN A 128 -0.47 16.54 19.59
CA GLN A 128 -1.81 15.94 19.72
C GLN A 128 -1.75 14.46 20.10
N TYR A 129 -0.78 13.72 19.55
CA TYR A 129 -0.63 12.29 19.80
C TYR A 129 0.33 11.95 20.96
N GLY A 130 0.86 12.97 21.66
CA GLY A 130 1.81 12.76 22.76
C GLY A 130 3.13 12.11 22.34
N LEU A 131 3.54 12.30 21.09
CA LEU A 131 4.82 11.83 20.57
C LEU A 131 5.95 12.79 21.00
N PRO A 132 7.21 12.32 21.12
CA PRO A 132 8.35 13.19 21.44
C PRO A 132 8.45 14.37 20.45
N GLU A 133 8.90 15.54 20.87
CA GLU A 133 9.08 16.66 19.94
C GLU A 133 10.09 16.30 18.82
N CYS A 134 9.78 16.63 17.57
CA CYS A 134 10.72 16.51 16.46
C CYS A 134 10.88 17.85 15.74
N SER A 135 11.98 18.56 16.02
CA SER A 135 12.20 19.92 15.52
C SER A 135 13.63 20.10 15.02
N THR A 136 13.85 21.16 14.25
CA THR A 136 15.19 21.61 13.86
C THR A 136 16.02 21.96 15.09
N SER A 137 15.38 22.51 16.13
CA SER A 137 16.05 22.96 17.37
C SER A 137 16.65 21.81 18.19
N ASN A 138 15.98 20.66 18.23
CA ASN A 138 16.45 19.46 18.93
C ASN A 138 17.20 18.47 18.01
N GLY A 139 17.32 18.81 16.72
CA GLY A 139 18.03 18.02 15.72
C GLY A 139 17.31 16.74 15.28
N CYS A 140 16.02 16.58 15.63
CA CYS A 140 15.21 15.47 15.15
C CYS A 140 14.69 15.71 13.73
N PHE A 141 14.27 16.94 13.41
CA PHE A 141 13.83 17.31 12.07
C PHE A 141 14.93 18.09 11.35
N LYS A 142 15.11 17.81 10.06
CA LYS A 142 15.98 18.59 9.17
C LYS A 142 15.29 18.73 7.82
N LYS A 143 15.25 19.95 7.32
CA LYS A 143 14.77 20.27 5.97
C LYS A 143 15.91 20.80 5.11
N ILE A 144 16.01 20.31 3.88
CA ILE A 144 17.00 20.74 2.88
C ILE A 144 16.39 20.75 1.47
N ASP A 145 17.00 21.51 0.55
CA ASP A 145 16.75 21.37 -0.88
C ASP A 145 17.53 20.17 -1.48
N GLN A 146 17.28 19.84 -2.76
CA GLN A 146 17.97 18.75 -3.47
C GLN A 146 19.50 18.89 -3.58
N ASP A 147 20.05 20.09 -3.35
CA ASP A 147 21.50 20.35 -3.36
C ASP A 147 22.11 20.29 -1.94
N GLY A 148 21.27 20.05 -0.91
CA GLY A 148 21.66 19.97 0.49
C GLY A 148 21.69 21.32 1.22
N GLY A 149 21.16 22.37 0.58
CA GLY A 149 21.07 23.73 1.08
C GLY A 149 19.72 24.06 1.73
N LYS A 150 19.42 25.36 1.79
CA LYS A 150 18.15 25.93 2.30
C LYS A 150 17.50 26.86 1.26
N ASN A 151 17.90 26.73 -0.01
CA ASN A 151 17.32 27.47 -1.12
C ASN A 151 16.11 26.69 -1.62
N TYR A 152 15.09 26.60 -0.77
CA TYR A 152 13.92 25.79 -1.03
C TYR A 152 13.22 26.21 -2.33
N PRO A 153 12.62 25.26 -3.06
CA PRO A 153 11.83 25.56 -4.25
C PRO A 153 10.62 26.45 -3.96
N SER A 154 9.89 26.82 -5.01
CA SER A 154 8.61 27.51 -4.82
C SER A 154 7.63 26.62 -4.05
N PRO A 155 6.86 27.18 -3.10
CA PRO A 155 5.79 26.44 -2.45
C PRO A 155 4.72 25.97 -3.43
N ASP A 156 4.17 24.78 -3.20
CA ASP A 156 3.03 24.24 -3.92
C ASP A 156 2.05 23.60 -2.94
N ALA A 157 0.76 23.94 -3.03
CA ALA A 157 -0.23 23.48 -2.07
C ALA A 157 -0.45 21.96 -2.14
N GLY A 158 -0.43 21.35 -3.32
CA GLY A 158 -0.64 19.91 -3.46
C GLY A 158 0.49 19.11 -2.82
N TRP A 159 1.73 19.50 -3.14
CA TRP A 159 2.92 18.89 -2.56
C TRP A 159 3.09 19.19 -1.07
N ALA A 160 2.66 20.36 -0.57
CA ALA A 160 2.71 20.63 0.86
C ALA A 160 1.83 19.67 1.67
N GLY A 161 0.64 19.34 1.14
CA GLY A 161 -0.22 18.33 1.76
C GLY A 161 0.37 16.91 1.69
N GLU A 162 1.07 16.56 0.61
CA GLU A 162 1.85 15.31 0.54
C GLU A 162 2.94 15.28 1.61
N ILE A 163 3.77 16.32 1.68
CA ILE A 163 4.86 16.41 2.66
C ILE A 163 4.32 16.29 4.08
N SER A 164 3.18 16.93 4.39
CA SER A 164 2.52 16.82 5.69
C SER A 164 2.06 15.38 5.99
N LEU A 165 1.49 14.67 5.01
CA LEU A 165 1.14 13.26 5.15
C LEU A 165 2.38 12.40 5.42
N ASP A 166 3.46 12.61 4.65
CA ASP A 166 4.68 11.83 4.74
C ASP A 166 5.37 11.97 6.11
N VAL A 167 5.53 13.20 6.61
CA VAL A 167 6.16 13.43 7.93
C VAL A 167 5.32 12.87 9.09
N ASP A 168 4.00 12.93 8.97
CA ASP A 168 3.07 12.38 9.95
C ASP A 168 3.12 10.84 9.95
N MET A 169 3.21 10.21 8.77
CA MET A 169 3.27 8.75 8.65
C MET A 169 4.62 8.17 9.10
N VAL A 170 5.74 8.87 8.87
CA VAL A 170 7.02 8.51 9.50
C VAL A 170 6.91 8.61 11.03
N SER A 171 6.28 9.68 11.54
CA SER A 171 6.07 9.86 12.98
C SER A 171 5.18 8.78 13.59
N ALA A 172 4.17 8.31 12.86
CA ALA A 172 3.28 7.24 13.29
C ALA A 172 4.00 5.88 13.37
N ALA A 173 4.79 5.56 12.34
CA ALA A 173 5.56 4.32 12.27
C ALA A 173 6.71 4.30 13.29
N CYS A 174 7.57 5.32 13.27
CA CYS A 174 8.78 5.38 14.09
C CYS A 174 8.88 6.71 14.87
N PRO A 175 8.19 6.82 16.02
CA PRO A 175 8.19 8.06 16.81
C PRO A 175 9.57 8.53 17.29
N SER A 176 10.55 7.63 17.41
CA SER A 176 11.91 8.00 17.84
C SER A 176 12.87 8.28 16.69
N CYS A 177 12.47 8.05 15.43
CA CYS A 177 13.31 8.33 14.27
C CYS A 177 13.49 9.83 14.07
N LYS A 178 14.66 10.20 13.52
CA LYS A 178 14.87 11.52 12.94
C LYS A 178 14.25 11.58 11.56
N ILE A 179 13.81 12.76 11.15
CA ILE A 179 13.18 13.01 9.86
C ILE A 179 14.05 13.97 9.06
N LEU A 180 14.42 13.57 7.85
CA LEU A 180 15.09 14.42 6.86
C LEU A 180 14.13 14.68 5.69
N LEU A 181 13.57 15.87 5.59
CA LEU A 181 12.81 16.30 4.41
C LEU A 181 13.79 16.86 3.36
N VAL A 182 13.77 16.30 2.16
CA VAL A 182 14.55 16.75 1.00
C VAL A 182 13.60 17.20 -0.11
N GLU A 183 13.56 18.50 -0.39
CA GLU A 183 12.67 19.08 -1.38
C GLU A 183 13.36 19.24 -2.73
N ALA A 184 12.85 18.50 -3.72
CA ALA A 184 13.22 18.60 -5.11
C ALA A 184 12.66 19.89 -5.73
N LYS A 185 13.44 20.46 -6.63
CA LYS A 185 13.14 21.72 -7.31
C LYS A 185 11.86 21.67 -8.12
N SER A 186 11.54 20.51 -8.66
CA SER A 186 10.31 20.24 -9.39
C SER A 186 9.96 18.77 -9.31
N ALA A 187 8.75 18.42 -9.75
CA ALA A 187 8.30 17.03 -9.87
C ALA A 187 8.92 16.27 -11.07
N ASN A 188 9.98 16.81 -11.68
CA ASN A 188 10.72 16.09 -12.71
C ASN A 188 11.60 15.01 -12.08
N MET A 189 11.69 13.84 -12.73
CA MET A 189 12.46 12.72 -12.19
C MET A 189 13.96 13.02 -12.00
N ASP A 190 14.56 13.92 -12.79
CA ASP A 190 15.96 14.28 -12.56
C ASP A 190 16.16 15.07 -11.26
N ASP A 191 15.22 15.95 -10.91
CA ASP A 191 15.25 16.72 -9.67
C ASP A 191 14.93 15.83 -8.45
N LEU A 192 13.88 15.03 -8.55
CA LEU A 192 13.48 14.07 -7.52
C LEU A 192 14.57 13.00 -7.29
N GLY A 193 15.15 12.46 -8.37
CA GLY A 193 16.24 11.49 -8.28
C GLY A 193 17.53 12.09 -7.70
N ALA A 194 17.83 13.37 -8.00
CA ALA A 194 18.91 14.08 -7.35
C ALA A 194 18.65 14.24 -5.84
N ALA A 195 17.40 14.52 -5.43
CA ALA A 195 17.00 14.59 -4.03
C ALA A 195 17.15 13.23 -3.31
N VAL A 196 16.80 12.10 -3.95
CA VAL A 196 17.09 10.74 -3.42
C VAL A 196 18.58 10.56 -3.15
N ASN A 197 19.43 10.87 -4.14
CA ASN A 197 20.88 10.80 -3.98
C ASN A 197 21.38 11.72 -2.86
N GLN A 198 20.80 12.91 -2.73
CA GLN A 198 21.13 13.86 -1.67
C GLN A 198 20.71 13.36 -0.29
N ALA A 199 19.56 12.69 -0.15
CA ALA A 199 19.13 12.04 1.09
C ALA A 199 20.15 10.98 1.54
N VAL A 200 20.56 10.09 0.63
CA VAL A 200 21.57 9.06 0.91
C VAL A 200 22.93 9.69 1.27
N LYS A 201 23.33 10.76 0.57
CA LYS A 201 24.55 11.52 0.87
C LYS A 201 24.54 12.17 2.26
N GLN A 202 23.38 12.50 2.82
CA GLN A 202 23.24 12.97 4.21
C GLN A 202 23.29 11.81 5.23
N GLY A 203 23.44 10.57 4.77
CA GLY A 203 23.55 9.38 5.61
C GLY A 203 22.22 8.67 5.87
N ALA A 204 21.13 9.06 5.20
CA ALA A 204 19.86 8.35 5.32
C ALA A 204 20.01 6.89 4.84
N LYS A 205 19.48 5.96 5.63
CA LYS A 205 19.40 4.53 5.30
C LYS A 205 17.99 4.07 4.96
N TYR A 206 17.02 4.97 5.08
CA TYR A 206 15.61 4.78 4.82
C TYR A 206 15.14 6.02 4.05
N VAL A 207 14.64 5.85 2.83
CA VAL A 207 14.23 6.96 1.97
C VAL A 207 12.83 6.65 1.43
N SER A 208 11.87 7.49 1.77
CA SER A 208 10.50 7.44 1.27
C SER A 208 10.32 8.34 0.06
N ASN A 209 9.53 7.84 -0.89
CA ASN A 209 9.09 8.56 -2.08
C ASN A 209 7.59 8.28 -2.24
N SER A 210 6.77 9.31 -2.28
CA SER A 210 5.31 9.23 -2.29
C SER A 210 4.73 9.78 -3.60
N TYR A 211 5.37 9.42 -4.71
CA TYR A 211 5.05 9.95 -6.03
C TYR A 211 5.27 8.91 -7.13
N GLY A 212 4.60 9.12 -8.26
CA GLY A 212 4.78 8.28 -9.44
C GLY A 212 4.31 8.90 -10.74
N GLY A 213 4.65 8.23 -11.83
CA GLY A 213 4.33 8.59 -13.20
C GLY A 213 4.40 7.37 -14.13
N GLY A 214 4.01 7.54 -15.39
CA GLY A 214 3.99 6.43 -16.34
C GLY A 214 5.38 5.85 -16.58
N GLU A 215 5.50 4.53 -16.62
CA GLU A 215 6.76 3.85 -16.96
C GLU A 215 7.19 4.12 -18.42
N GLU A 216 8.49 4.24 -18.63
CA GLU A 216 9.14 4.42 -19.93
C GLU A 216 10.39 3.55 -20.06
N ALA A 217 10.81 3.24 -21.29
CA ALA A 217 12.00 2.39 -21.51
C ALA A 217 13.30 3.01 -20.95
N ALA A 218 13.36 4.34 -20.86
CA ALA A 218 14.51 5.08 -20.35
C ALA A 218 14.68 4.95 -18.83
N ASP A 219 13.64 4.51 -18.10
CA ASP A 219 13.63 4.41 -16.65
C ASP A 219 14.71 3.47 -16.11
N THR A 220 15.03 2.41 -16.85
CA THR A 220 16.10 1.46 -16.49
C THR A 220 17.48 2.12 -16.31
N ALA A 221 17.74 3.25 -16.97
CA ALA A 221 18.96 4.03 -16.75
C ALA A 221 18.85 4.93 -15.50
N SER A 222 17.65 5.42 -15.20
CA SER A 222 17.33 6.20 -14.01
C SER A 222 17.41 5.34 -12.74
N ASP A 223 17.07 4.05 -12.82
CA ASP A 223 17.22 3.10 -11.72
C ASP A 223 18.63 3.03 -11.17
N ASP A 224 19.60 2.77 -12.04
CA ASP A 224 21.01 2.70 -11.65
C ASP A 224 21.54 4.06 -11.18
N LYS A 225 20.96 5.16 -11.68
CA LYS A 225 21.39 6.54 -11.37
C LYS A 225 20.87 7.05 -10.02
N TYR A 226 19.64 6.68 -9.65
CA TYR A 226 18.93 7.30 -8.53
C TYR A 226 18.53 6.32 -7.43
N PHE A 227 18.20 5.07 -7.76
CA PHE A 227 17.60 4.13 -6.81
C PHE A 227 18.55 3.00 -6.39
N LYS A 228 19.63 2.75 -7.13
CA LYS A 228 20.64 1.74 -6.77
C LYS A 228 21.56 2.19 -5.64
N HIS A 229 21.09 2.06 -4.41
CA HIS A 229 21.86 2.33 -3.20
C HIS A 229 21.94 1.10 -2.29
N PRO A 230 22.98 0.24 -2.42
CA PRO A 230 23.17 -0.90 -1.52
C PRO A 230 23.17 -0.48 -0.04
N GLY A 231 22.45 -1.24 0.78
CA GLY A 231 22.27 -0.96 2.20
C GLY A 231 21.41 0.25 2.52
N VAL A 232 20.58 0.73 1.58
CA VAL A 232 19.55 1.75 1.81
C VAL A 232 18.19 1.15 1.46
N ALA A 233 17.24 1.23 2.38
CA ALA A 233 15.85 0.88 2.12
C ALA A 233 15.17 2.07 1.46
N ILE A 234 14.81 1.93 0.19
CA ILE A 234 14.06 2.94 -0.54
C ILE A 234 12.65 2.43 -0.73
N THR A 235 11.65 3.18 -0.28
CA THR A 235 10.23 2.85 -0.47
C THR A 235 9.63 3.80 -1.50
N VAL A 236 8.72 3.28 -2.31
CA VAL A 236 7.98 4.05 -3.31
C VAL A 236 6.51 3.64 -3.27
N SER A 237 5.60 4.62 -3.25
CA SER A 237 4.16 4.37 -3.39
C SER A 237 3.86 3.67 -4.72
N SER A 238 2.98 2.66 -4.72
CA SER A 238 2.74 1.87 -5.95
C SER A 238 1.75 2.49 -6.94
N GLY A 239 1.07 3.56 -6.52
CA GLY A 239 0.08 4.28 -7.31
C GLY A 239 -1.34 4.14 -6.76
N ASP A 240 -2.24 4.98 -7.28
CA ASP A 240 -3.59 5.18 -6.72
C ASP A 240 -4.72 5.01 -7.75
N SER A 241 -4.37 4.54 -8.95
CA SER A 241 -5.27 4.44 -10.11
C SER A 241 -5.73 3.00 -10.39
N GLY A 242 -5.57 2.10 -9.41
CA GLY A 242 -5.83 0.67 -9.54
C GLY A 242 -4.81 -0.06 -10.42
N TYR A 243 -5.23 -1.15 -11.06
CA TYR A 243 -4.34 -1.99 -11.87
C TYR A 243 -3.62 -1.20 -12.98
N GLY A 244 -2.29 -1.18 -12.89
CA GLY A 244 -1.38 -0.34 -13.65
C GLY A 244 -0.06 -0.21 -12.89
N VAL A 245 1.05 -0.18 -13.62
CA VAL A 245 2.39 0.00 -13.04
C VAL A 245 2.83 1.44 -13.27
N GLU A 246 3.43 2.05 -12.25
CA GLU A 246 4.08 3.35 -12.33
C GLU A 246 5.56 3.26 -11.96
N TYR A 247 6.31 4.26 -12.39
CA TYR A 247 7.69 4.50 -12.03
C TYR A 247 7.74 5.64 -10.99
N PRO A 248 8.55 5.56 -9.92
CA PRO A 248 9.66 4.62 -9.71
C PRO A 248 9.32 3.30 -9.02
N ALA A 249 8.06 3.00 -8.72
CA ALA A 249 7.68 1.75 -8.06
C ALA A 249 8.12 0.50 -8.85
N ALA A 250 8.16 0.60 -10.18
CA ALA A 250 8.67 -0.45 -11.06
C ALA A 250 10.15 -0.81 -10.86
N SER A 251 10.95 0.08 -10.27
CA SER A 251 12.39 -0.13 -10.05
C SER A 251 12.64 -1.41 -9.23
N GLN A 252 13.61 -2.22 -9.65
CA GLN A 252 14.02 -3.40 -8.87
C GLN A 252 14.84 -3.05 -7.61
N TYR A 253 15.25 -1.79 -7.44
CA TYR A 253 16.05 -1.36 -6.29
C TYR A 253 15.22 -0.79 -5.13
N VAL A 254 13.91 -0.63 -5.33
CA VAL A 254 13.00 -0.08 -4.33
C VAL A 254 12.04 -1.13 -3.81
N THR A 255 11.50 -0.90 -2.62
CA THR A 255 10.30 -1.59 -2.12
C THR A 255 9.09 -0.82 -2.63
N ALA A 256 8.34 -1.38 -3.58
CA ALA A 256 7.06 -0.80 -3.98
C ALA A 256 6.00 -1.10 -2.92
N VAL A 257 5.29 -0.08 -2.48
CA VAL A 257 4.35 -0.15 -1.36
C VAL A 257 2.94 0.08 -1.87
N GLY A 258 2.17 -1.01 -1.89
CA GLY A 258 0.75 -1.03 -2.19
C GLY A 258 -0.12 -0.54 -1.03
N GLY A 259 -1.44 -0.71 -1.20
CA GLY A 259 -2.43 -0.07 -0.35
C GLY A 259 -3.57 -1.00 0.04
N THR A 260 -4.02 -0.86 1.29
CA THR A 260 -5.12 -1.63 1.88
C THR A 260 -6.19 -0.73 2.47
N SER A 261 -7.40 -1.27 2.60
CA SER A 261 -8.46 -0.74 3.44
C SER A 261 -8.39 -1.39 4.82
N LEU A 262 -7.99 -0.63 5.84
CA LEU A 262 -7.82 -1.12 7.21
C LEU A 262 -9.08 -0.89 8.04
N LYS A 263 -9.56 -1.91 8.75
CA LYS A 263 -10.74 -1.78 9.62
C LYS A 263 -10.49 -2.43 10.97
N LYS A 264 -10.97 -1.79 12.03
CA LYS A 264 -11.05 -2.43 13.36
C LYS A 264 -12.10 -3.54 13.30
N ASP A 265 -11.78 -4.68 13.91
CA ASP A 265 -12.67 -5.83 13.99
C ASP A 265 -12.58 -6.52 15.37
N SER A 266 -13.21 -7.68 15.51
CA SER A 266 -13.19 -8.49 16.75
C SER A 266 -12.20 -9.65 16.72
N SER A 267 -11.30 -9.71 15.74
CA SER A 267 -10.25 -10.73 15.67
C SER A 267 -9.23 -10.55 16.80
N THR A 268 -8.36 -11.54 17.01
CA THR A 268 -7.25 -11.41 17.98
C THR A 268 -6.28 -10.27 17.61
N ARG A 269 -6.12 -9.96 16.32
CA ARG A 269 -5.37 -8.78 15.86
C ARG A 269 -6.12 -7.50 16.19
N GLY A 270 -7.45 -7.53 16.22
CA GLY A 270 -8.34 -6.39 16.36
C GLY A 270 -8.50 -5.57 15.08
N TYR A 271 -7.93 -6.07 13.97
CA TYR A 271 -7.97 -5.43 12.66
C TYR A 271 -8.06 -6.46 11.53
N SER A 272 -8.80 -6.09 10.48
CA SER A 272 -8.89 -6.77 9.18
C SER A 272 -8.45 -5.83 8.06
N GLU A 273 -7.94 -6.39 6.96
CA GLU A 273 -7.53 -5.65 5.77
C GLU A 273 -8.10 -6.28 4.50
N SER A 274 -8.40 -5.45 3.51
CA SER A 274 -8.68 -5.85 2.12
C SER A 274 -7.86 -4.97 1.18
N VAL A 275 -7.77 -5.35 -0.09
CA VAL A 275 -7.22 -4.46 -1.14
C VAL A 275 -7.93 -3.11 -1.09
N TRP A 276 -7.16 -2.01 -1.14
CA TRP A 276 -7.74 -0.70 -1.46
C TRP A 276 -7.98 -0.63 -2.96
N GLY A 277 -9.24 -0.63 -3.37
CA GLY A 277 -9.65 -0.56 -4.78
C GLY A 277 -10.96 -1.31 -5.02
N THR A 278 -11.36 -1.36 -6.29
CA THR A 278 -12.51 -2.16 -6.71
C THR A 278 -12.20 -2.97 -7.96
N SER A 279 -12.99 -4.01 -8.23
CA SER A 279 -12.89 -4.78 -9.48
C SER A 279 -13.16 -3.95 -10.74
N ALA A 280 -13.82 -2.78 -10.62
CA ALA A 280 -13.99 -1.86 -11.74
C ALA A 280 -12.68 -1.20 -12.17
N GLY A 281 -11.71 -1.08 -11.25
CA GLY A 281 -10.44 -0.39 -11.47
C GLY A 281 -10.60 1.12 -11.58
N GLY A 282 -9.50 1.81 -11.87
CA GLY A 282 -9.45 3.28 -12.00
C GLY A 282 -9.24 4.04 -10.69
N GLU A 283 -9.31 3.35 -9.56
CA GLU A 283 -9.00 3.85 -8.22
C GLU A 283 -8.39 2.72 -7.37
N GLY A 284 -7.59 3.08 -6.38
CA GLY A 284 -6.99 2.13 -5.44
C GLY A 284 -5.52 1.83 -5.70
N ALA A 285 -4.94 0.96 -4.88
CA ALA A 285 -3.52 0.63 -4.91
C ALA A 285 -3.05 0.23 -6.31
N GLY A 286 -1.91 0.74 -6.77
CA GLY A 286 -1.31 0.38 -8.04
C GLY A 286 -0.63 -0.98 -7.98
N SER A 287 -0.74 -1.74 -9.07
CA SER A 287 -0.10 -3.05 -9.19
C SER A 287 -0.05 -3.53 -10.64
N GLY A 288 0.87 -4.45 -10.93
CA GLY A 288 0.94 -5.11 -12.22
C GLY A 288 2.31 -5.64 -12.58
N CYS A 289 2.51 -5.89 -13.87
CA CYS A 289 3.75 -6.38 -14.45
C CYS A 289 4.44 -5.26 -15.22
N SER A 290 5.65 -4.86 -14.80
CA SER A 290 6.44 -3.84 -15.49
C SER A 290 6.66 -4.22 -16.95
N LYS A 291 6.68 -3.22 -17.83
CA LYS A 291 7.04 -3.40 -19.25
C LYS A 291 8.55 -3.46 -19.48
N TYR A 292 9.34 -2.87 -18.58
CA TYR A 292 10.75 -2.57 -18.83
C TYR A 292 11.67 -3.29 -17.84
N ASP A 293 11.39 -3.18 -16.54
CA ASP A 293 12.27 -3.66 -15.48
C ASP A 293 12.38 -5.17 -15.39
N ALA A 294 13.61 -5.67 -15.32
CA ALA A 294 13.86 -7.09 -15.18
C ALA A 294 13.29 -7.62 -13.86
N LYS A 295 12.73 -8.83 -13.88
CA LYS A 295 12.32 -9.50 -12.64
C LYS A 295 13.55 -9.73 -11.77
N PRO A 296 13.62 -9.16 -10.55
CA PRO A 296 14.73 -9.43 -9.66
C PRO A 296 14.70 -10.89 -9.20
N SER A 297 15.87 -11.44 -8.88
CA SER A 297 16.01 -12.86 -8.55
C SER A 297 15.26 -13.29 -7.29
N TRP A 298 14.89 -12.35 -6.41
CA TRP A 298 14.11 -12.59 -5.20
C TRP A 298 12.59 -12.61 -5.44
N GLN A 299 12.09 -12.07 -6.56
CA GLN A 299 10.70 -12.26 -6.99
C GLN A 299 10.52 -13.64 -7.65
N LYS A 300 9.57 -14.42 -7.13
CA LYS A 300 9.30 -15.81 -7.55
C LYS A 300 7.88 -16.06 -8.04
N ASP A 301 7.05 -15.02 -8.06
CA ASP A 301 5.70 -15.09 -8.62
C ASP A 301 5.77 -15.54 -10.11
N ASN A 302 4.73 -16.27 -10.52
CA ASN A 302 4.60 -16.76 -11.89
C ASN A 302 3.59 -15.89 -12.64
N GLY A 303 3.74 -15.74 -13.96
CA GLY A 303 2.75 -15.00 -14.79
C GLY A 303 3.12 -13.55 -15.10
N CYS A 304 4.20 -13.03 -14.53
CA CYS A 304 4.90 -11.84 -15.02
C CYS A 304 6.37 -12.21 -15.28
N ALA A 305 6.92 -11.83 -16.43
CA ALA A 305 8.32 -12.09 -16.77
C ALA A 305 9.28 -10.98 -16.33
N LYS A 306 8.73 -9.86 -15.87
CA LYS A 306 9.38 -8.61 -15.50
C LYS A 306 9.11 -8.31 -14.01
N ARG A 307 9.51 -7.15 -13.50
CA ARG A 307 9.23 -6.76 -12.11
C ARG A 307 7.73 -6.68 -11.86
N THR A 308 7.21 -7.36 -10.83
CA THR A 308 5.81 -7.24 -10.41
C THR A 308 5.65 -6.22 -9.29
N VAL A 309 4.75 -5.25 -9.43
CA VAL A 309 4.39 -4.26 -8.39
C VAL A 309 3.08 -4.73 -7.73
N ALA A 310 2.89 -4.64 -6.41
CA ALA A 310 3.78 -4.12 -5.36
C ALA A 310 4.61 -5.22 -4.65
N ASP A 311 5.44 -4.87 -3.67
CA ASP A 311 6.22 -5.82 -2.85
C ASP A 311 5.58 -6.11 -1.49
N VAL A 312 5.07 -5.07 -0.84
CA VAL A 312 4.32 -5.10 0.43
C VAL A 312 3.24 -4.02 0.38
N ALA A 313 2.38 -3.93 1.40
CA ALA A 313 1.39 -2.86 1.50
C ALA A 313 1.23 -2.34 2.93
N ALA A 314 0.57 -1.18 3.06
CA ALA A 314 0.03 -0.68 4.32
C ALA A 314 -1.33 -0.01 4.06
N VAL A 315 -1.89 0.67 5.07
CA VAL A 315 -3.18 1.36 4.93
C VAL A 315 -3.05 2.53 3.95
N ALA A 316 -4.01 2.61 3.03
CA ALA A 316 -4.04 3.63 2.00
C ALA A 316 -5.46 4.14 1.71
N ASP A 317 -6.52 3.38 1.97
CA ASP A 317 -7.89 3.77 1.60
C ASP A 317 -8.37 5.02 2.39
N PRO A 318 -8.69 6.16 1.73
CA PRO A 318 -9.24 7.35 2.39
C PRO A 318 -10.60 7.11 3.08
N ALA A 319 -11.34 6.07 2.70
CA ALA A 319 -12.58 5.67 3.39
C ALA A 319 -12.29 5.17 4.81
N THR A 320 -11.12 4.58 5.01
CA THR A 320 -10.53 4.19 6.29
C THR A 320 -9.28 5.02 6.59
N GLY A 321 -9.34 6.30 6.23
CA GLY A 321 -8.16 7.14 6.09
C GLY A 321 -7.48 7.52 7.40
N LEU A 322 -6.47 8.35 7.26
CA LEU A 322 -5.47 8.67 8.25
C LEU A 322 -5.62 10.11 8.69
N ALA A 323 -5.47 10.35 10.00
CA ALA A 323 -5.43 11.70 10.51
C ALA A 323 -4.14 12.38 10.08
N VAL A 324 -4.24 13.51 9.38
CA VAL A 324 -3.10 14.33 8.94
C VAL A 324 -3.33 15.77 9.36
N TYR A 325 -2.28 16.46 9.77
CA TYR A 325 -2.36 17.88 10.12
C TYR A 325 -1.60 18.73 9.10
N ASP A 326 -2.31 19.63 8.42
CA ASP A 326 -1.74 20.55 7.43
C ASP A 326 -2.39 21.94 7.56
N THR A 327 -1.58 23.00 7.60
CA THR A 327 -2.04 24.40 7.62
C THR A 327 -1.57 25.23 6.42
N TYR A 328 -0.94 24.61 5.42
CA TYR A 328 -0.55 25.27 4.17
C TYR A 328 -1.56 25.03 3.06
N GLN A 329 -1.81 23.76 2.73
CA GLN A 329 -2.83 23.31 1.78
C GLN A 329 -4.24 23.41 2.39
N ALA A 330 -4.35 23.14 3.70
CA ALA A 330 -5.59 22.98 4.43
C ALA A 330 -5.67 23.87 5.70
N LYS A 331 -6.59 23.53 6.60
CA LYS A 331 -6.88 24.27 7.83
C LYS A 331 -6.87 23.34 9.07
N GLY A 332 -5.74 22.64 9.26
CA GLY A 332 -5.46 21.77 10.40
C GLY A 332 -5.72 20.29 10.11
N TRP A 333 -6.54 19.64 10.94
CA TRP A 333 -6.82 18.20 10.84
C TRP A 333 -7.67 17.85 9.63
N ASN A 334 -7.18 16.90 8.84
CA ASN A 334 -7.84 16.30 7.68
C ASN A 334 -7.81 14.76 7.76
N VAL A 335 -8.50 14.11 6.80
CA VAL A 335 -8.42 12.66 6.60
C VAL A 335 -7.87 12.38 5.21
N TYR A 336 -6.68 11.80 5.15
CA TYR A 336 -5.98 11.49 3.90
C TYR A 336 -5.90 9.97 3.69
N GLY A 337 -5.51 9.57 2.49
CA GLY A 337 -5.10 8.22 2.12
C GLY A 337 -4.18 8.29 0.91
N GLY A 338 -4.21 7.28 0.07
CA GLY A 338 -3.24 7.07 -1.00
C GLY A 338 -2.13 6.10 -0.62
N THR A 339 -1.50 5.45 -1.60
CA THR A 339 -0.28 4.67 -1.38
C THR A 339 0.89 5.55 -0.94
N SER A 340 0.77 6.87 -1.18
CA SER A 340 1.54 7.92 -0.52
C SER A 340 1.61 7.76 0.99
N ALA A 341 0.52 7.41 1.68
CA ALA A 341 0.59 7.18 3.11
C ALA A 341 1.38 5.93 3.49
N SER A 342 1.34 4.92 2.62
CA SER A 342 1.93 3.60 2.88
C SER A 342 3.45 3.61 2.74
N SER A 343 4.00 4.32 1.74
CA SER A 343 5.46 4.43 1.50
C SER A 343 6.27 4.92 2.73
N PRO A 344 6.01 6.11 3.31
CA PRO A 344 6.73 6.66 4.45
C PRO A 344 6.49 5.84 5.72
N PHE A 345 5.30 5.24 5.85
CA PHE A 345 5.01 4.32 6.93
C PHE A 345 5.95 3.12 6.88
N ILE A 346 6.09 2.46 5.72
CA ILE A 346 6.99 1.33 5.54
C ILE A 346 8.47 1.74 5.67
N ALA A 347 8.87 2.95 5.25
CA ALA A 347 10.21 3.46 5.51
C ALA A 347 10.50 3.54 7.02
N GLY A 348 9.52 4.00 7.81
CA GLY A 348 9.57 3.96 9.28
C GLY A 348 9.62 2.54 9.86
N VAL A 349 8.91 1.58 9.25
CA VAL A 349 8.97 0.16 9.66
C VAL A 349 10.36 -0.44 9.43
N TYR A 350 10.99 -0.18 8.27
CA TYR A 350 12.40 -0.54 8.05
C TYR A 350 13.32 0.10 9.08
N ALA A 351 13.09 1.37 9.44
CA ALA A 351 13.88 2.07 10.45
C ALA A 351 13.76 1.45 11.85
N LEU A 352 12.58 0.97 12.22
CA LEU A 352 12.38 0.20 13.45
C LEU A 352 13.04 -1.19 13.40
N ALA A 353 13.11 -1.81 12.22
CA ALA A 353 13.72 -3.14 12.03
C ALA A 353 15.24 -3.14 12.23
N GLY A 354 15.88 -1.97 12.08
CA GLY A 354 17.33 -1.79 12.24
C GLY A 354 18.04 -1.50 10.93
N ALA A 355 19.31 -1.09 11.02
CA ALA A 355 20.09 -0.65 9.86
C ALA A 355 20.38 -1.82 8.90
N PRO A 356 20.07 -1.69 7.60
CA PRO A 356 20.51 -2.65 6.61
C PRO A 356 22.03 -2.80 6.59
N GLY A 357 22.51 -3.99 6.23
CA GLY A 357 23.93 -4.19 5.94
C GLY A 357 24.36 -3.38 4.71
N SER A 358 25.60 -2.90 4.66
CA SER A 358 26.07 -1.97 3.61
C SER A 358 26.03 -2.52 2.18
N GLY A 359 25.93 -3.84 2.00
CA GLY A 359 25.81 -4.51 0.71
C GLY A 359 24.47 -5.19 0.47
N ASP A 360 23.50 -4.99 1.37
CA ASP A 360 22.20 -5.62 1.25
C ASP A 360 21.32 -4.91 0.22
N VAL A 361 20.28 -5.62 -0.22
CA VAL A 361 19.20 -5.09 -1.07
C VAL A 361 17.91 -5.15 -0.24
N PRO A 362 17.56 -4.10 0.52
CA PRO A 362 16.45 -4.17 1.48
C PRO A 362 15.10 -4.54 0.86
N ALA A 363 14.86 -4.16 -0.40
CA ALA A 363 13.67 -4.58 -1.16
C ALA A 363 13.46 -6.11 -1.20
N SER A 364 14.53 -6.90 -1.01
CA SER A 364 14.45 -8.35 -0.96
C SER A 364 14.09 -8.93 0.42
N TYR A 365 14.20 -8.15 1.51
CA TYR A 365 13.99 -8.68 2.88
C TYR A 365 12.60 -9.27 3.08
N PRO A 366 11.48 -8.63 2.65
CA PRO A 366 10.15 -9.20 2.87
C PRO A 366 9.96 -10.57 2.21
N TYR A 367 10.62 -10.82 1.07
CA TYR A 367 10.56 -12.09 0.34
C TYR A 367 11.24 -13.25 1.08
N GLY A 368 12.15 -12.96 2.01
CA GLY A 368 12.76 -13.96 2.87
C GLY A 368 11.88 -14.39 4.06
N HIS A 369 10.90 -13.55 4.42
CA HIS A 369 10.11 -13.66 5.64
C HIS A 369 8.60 -13.43 5.43
N PRO A 370 7.96 -14.02 4.41
CA PRO A 370 6.54 -13.76 4.13
C PRO A 370 5.61 -14.20 5.27
N ASP A 371 6.04 -15.13 6.13
CA ASP A 371 5.30 -15.55 7.33
C ASP A 371 5.31 -14.49 8.46
N LYS A 372 6.07 -13.41 8.28
CA LYS A 372 6.15 -12.24 9.18
C LYS A 372 5.34 -11.04 8.69
N LEU A 373 4.44 -11.27 7.75
CA LEU A 373 3.47 -10.29 7.24
C LEU A 373 2.04 -10.78 7.52
N ASN A 374 1.06 -9.87 7.47
CA ASN A 374 -0.35 -10.24 7.41
C ASN A 374 -0.73 -10.37 5.94
N ASP A 375 -1.09 -11.58 5.52
CA ASP A 375 -1.56 -11.90 4.17
C ASP A 375 -2.94 -11.29 3.94
N VAL A 376 -3.11 -10.47 2.90
CA VAL A 376 -4.37 -9.80 2.56
C VAL A 376 -5.01 -10.56 1.41
N THR A 377 -6.04 -11.35 1.71
CA THR A 377 -6.55 -12.35 0.75
C THR A 377 -7.85 -11.94 0.04
N ASP A 378 -8.37 -10.75 0.32
CA ASP A 378 -9.68 -10.29 -0.15
C ASP A 378 -9.60 -8.94 -0.86
N GLY A 379 -10.32 -8.82 -1.98
CA GLY A 379 -10.46 -7.59 -2.74
C GLY A 379 -9.74 -7.59 -4.09
N SER A 380 -9.83 -6.47 -4.79
CA SER A 380 -9.24 -6.28 -6.12
C SER A 380 -9.09 -4.79 -6.41
N ASN A 381 -8.11 -4.42 -7.25
CA ASN A 381 -7.90 -3.06 -7.75
C ASN A 381 -8.18 -2.92 -9.25
N GLY A 382 -8.82 -3.91 -9.89
CA GLY A 382 -9.19 -3.85 -11.30
C GLY A 382 -9.60 -5.19 -11.90
N SER A 383 -9.82 -5.20 -13.21
CA SER A 383 -10.25 -6.40 -13.96
C SER A 383 -9.14 -6.93 -14.86
N CYS A 384 -8.20 -7.69 -14.30
CA CYS A 384 -7.12 -8.39 -15.02
C CYS A 384 -7.27 -9.92 -15.03
N GLY A 385 -8.19 -10.46 -14.21
CA GLY A 385 -8.51 -11.90 -14.16
C GLY A 385 -7.44 -12.80 -13.53
N ASN A 386 -6.45 -12.24 -12.81
CA ASN A 386 -5.39 -12.98 -12.14
C ASN A 386 -4.87 -12.24 -10.89
N TYR A 387 -3.86 -12.81 -10.22
CA TYR A 387 -3.28 -12.28 -8.97
C TYR A 387 -2.72 -10.85 -9.09
N GLN A 388 -2.40 -10.37 -10.29
CA GLN A 388 -1.80 -9.04 -10.44
C GLN A 388 -2.76 -7.91 -10.08
N CYS A 389 -4.07 -8.17 -10.01
CA CYS A 389 -5.09 -7.21 -9.58
C CYS A 389 -6.12 -7.77 -8.59
N GLN A 390 -6.01 -9.05 -8.23
CA GLN A 390 -6.95 -9.74 -7.36
C GLN A 390 -6.17 -10.35 -6.20
N ALA A 391 -6.59 -10.04 -4.98
CA ALA A 391 -5.99 -10.60 -3.80
C ALA A 391 -6.22 -12.11 -3.68
N GLY A 392 -5.28 -12.78 -3.03
CA GLY A 392 -5.32 -14.21 -2.81
C GLY A 392 -4.29 -14.63 -1.78
N LYS A 393 -4.22 -15.93 -1.49
CA LYS A 393 -3.24 -16.43 -0.53
C LYS A 393 -1.81 -16.25 -1.04
N GLY A 394 -0.95 -15.62 -0.23
CA GLY A 394 0.45 -15.39 -0.55
C GLY A 394 0.65 -14.12 -1.36
N TYR A 395 1.57 -14.15 -2.34
CA TYR A 395 1.81 -12.95 -3.15
C TYR A 395 0.63 -12.65 -4.08
N ASP A 396 0.11 -11.42 -4.00
CA ASP A 396 -0.74 -10.80 -5.01
C ASP A 396 -0.23 -9.40 -5.39
N GLY A 397 -0.69 -8.87 -6.53
CA GLY A 397 -0.23 -7.58 -7.02
C GLY A 397 -0.61 -6.42 -6.10
N PRO A 398 -1.90 -6.22 -5.75
CA PRO A 398 -2.32 -5.03 -5.01
C PRO A 398 -1.69 -4.88 -3.63
N THR A 399 -1.36 -6.00 -2.97
CA THR A 399 -0.81 -5.98 -1.60
C THR A 399 0.57 -6.61 -1.45
N GLY A 400 1.14 -7.12 -2.54
CA GLY A 400 2.44 -7.77 -2.53
C GLY A 400 2.42 -9.02 -1.65
N LEU A 401 3.37 -9.10 -0.71
CA LEU A 401 3.44 -10.15 0.31
C LEU A 401 2.55 -9.87 1.54
N GLY A 402 1.78 -8.78 1.52
CA GLY A 402 0.91 -8.35 2.61
C GLY A 402 1.46 -7.17 3.42
N THR A 403 0.95 -7.00 4.64
CA THR A 403 1.24 -5.84 5.50
C THR A 403 2.08 -6.19 6.73
N PRO A 404 2.73 -5.23 7.42
CA PRO A 404 3.62 -5.55 8.53
C PRO A 404 2.93 -6.30 9.69
N ASN A 405 3.54 -7.37 10.16
CA ASN A 405 3.16 -8.10 11.39
C ASN A 405 4.35 -8.05 12.35
N GLY A 406 4.63 -6.84 12.84
CA GLY A 406 5.92 -6.46 13.41
C GLY A 406 6.95 -6.12 12.33
N VAL A 407 8.21 -6.04 12.73
CA VAL A 407 9.32 -5.53 11.89
C VAL A 407 10.20 -6.62 11.30
N ALA A 408 9.94 -7.90 11.62
CA ALA A 408 10.82 -9.01 11.28
C ALA A 408 10.95 -9.27 9.77
N ALA A 409 9.94 -8.89 8.97
CA ALA A 409 10.03 -8.98 7.50
C ALA A 409 10.95 -7.92 6.86
N PHE A 410 11.31 -6.88 7.63
CA PHE A 410 12.00 -5.68 7.14
C PHE A 410 13.48 -5.64 7.56
N THR A 411 14.03 -6.80 7.91
CA THR A 411 15.44 -7.00 8.22
C THR A 411 15.88 -8.37 7.71
N LYS A 412 17.18 -8.62 7.65
CA LYS A 412 17.76 -9.83 7.06
C LYS A 412 17.59 -11.07 7.92
#